data_AF-A0A2H0W7Y9-F1
#
_entry.id   AF-A0A2H0W7Y9-F1
#
_cell.length_a   1.000
_cell.length_b   1.000
_cell.length_c   1.000
_cell.angle_alpha   90.00
_cell.angle_beta   90.00
_cell.angle_gamma   90.00
#
_symmetry.space_group_name_H-M   'P 1'
#
loop_
_entity.id
_entity.type
_entity.pdbx_description
1 polymer ?
#
loop_
_entity_poly.entity_id
_entity_poly.type
_entity_poly.pdbx_seq_one_letter_code
_entity_poly.pdbx_strand_id
1 'polypeptide(L)'
;MFSLVRIFKSWLRKMKGQYLFSRSLTVSGGPFRDGNKELNYIEDWKGLLEERIARSHHSTKTIVPAFRGLHYQLSRKYHWYHQWHMWRFASLAHATILTAAIAAGTVFGLRLSILQNPVQSVRADSGSQTITSQADWEAGSGTNVDTTSSPGSLKIDDVLLGIKYDLSSGVITSDPSLGNESNAIDGNYLTYWGPVTDVPVTGSPSGMNNWTIDIGSQISVGRVVTEYEGGEDLRLSGSNDGSNWDVVYDFLGPPSQVFDITLGSVATYRYWRAELWAACCEAPYTMSLDELELYSVSSASSISSSTQLDGTSGIQQWTTFVPSGTIPANTSIDFRFRTSADSTTWGSWTASTPYSGSI
;
A
#
# COMPACT_ATOMS: atom_id res chain seq x y z
N MET A 1 -3.28 4.98 -36.70
CA MET A 1 -4.72 4.86 -36.35
C MET A 1 -5.66 4.61 -37.54
N PHE A 2 -5.52 5.28 -38.69
CA PHE A 2 -6.45 5.13 -39.84
C PHE A 2 -6.46 3.76 -40.55
N SER A 3 -5.40 2.95 -40.42
CA SER A 3 -5.32 1.61 -41.03
C SER A 3 -6.26 0.59 -40.37
N LEU A 4 -6.31 0.57 -39.03
CA LEU A 4 -7.15 -0.35 -38.24
C LEU A 4 -8.65 -0.13 -38.50
N VAL A 5 -9.08 1.13 -38.61
CA VAL A 5 -10.48 1.48 -38.89
C VAL A 5 -10.92 1.00 -40.28
N ARG A 6 -10.02 1.06 -41.28
CA ARG A 6 -10.30 0.55 -42.63
C ARG A 6 -10.37 -0.98 -42.67
N ILE A 7 -9.48 -1.66 -41.96
CA ILE A 7 -9.48 -3.12 -41.82
C ILE A 7 -10.78 -3.59 -41.16
N PHE A 8 -11.19 -2.93 -40.07
CA PHE A 8 -12.43 -3.25 -39.35
C PHE A 8 -13.69 -3.00 -40.20
N LYS A 9 -13.77 -1.88 -40.93
CA LYS A 9 -14.88 -1.59 -41.88
C LYS A 9 -14.93 -2.55 -43.07
N SER A 10 -13.79 -3.06 -43.54
CA SER A 10 -13.74 -4.05 -44.63
C SER A 10 -14.20 -5.42 -44.14
N TRP A 11 -13.77 -5.81 -42.95
CA TRP A 11 -14.19 -7.05 -42.28
C TRP A 11 -15.71 -7.06 -42.00
N LEU A 12 -16.28 -5.97 -41.48
CA LEU A 12 -17.73 -5.81 -41.28
C LEU A 12 -18.55 -5.92 -42.58
N ARG A 13 -18.03 -5.43 -43.70
CA ARG A 13 -18.69 -5.54 -45.01
C ARG A 13 -18.68 -6.96 -45.57
N LYS A 14 -17.57 -7.70 -45.39
CA LYS A 14 -17.48 -9.12 -45.77
C LYS A 14 -18.42 -10.00 -44.94
N MET A 15 -18.57 -9.69 -43.65
CA MET A 15 -19.55 -10.37 -42.78
C MET A 15 -20.98 -10.16 -43.33
N LYS A 16 -21.39 -8.93 -43.66
CA LYS A 16 -22.72 -8.66 -44.24
C LYS A 16 -22.98 -9.37 -45.58
N GLY A 17 -21.97 -9.58 -46.42
CA GLY A 17 -22.12 -10.25 -47.72
C GLY A 17 -22.49 -11.74 -47.62
N GLN A 18 -22.11 -12.42 -46.52
CA GLN A 18 -22.47 -13.83 -46.30
C GLN A 18 -23.89 -14.01 -45.72
N TYR A 19 -24.60 -12.92 -45.37
CA TYR A 19 -25.95 -12.99 -44.78
C TYR A 19 -27.07 -13.30 -45.78
N LEU A 20 -26.81 -13.25 -47.10
CA LEU A 20 -27.87 -13.43 -48.10
C LEU A 20 -28.13 -14.90 -48.48
N PHE A 21 -27.43 -15.88 -47.89
CA PHE A 21 -27.57 -17.30 -48.27
C PHE A 21 -28.36 -18.20 -47.31
N SER A 22 -29.03 -17.66 -46.28
CA SER A 22 -29.72 -18.49 -45.26
C SER A 22 -31.26 -18.49 -45.29
N ARG A 23 -31.90 -17.85 -46.27
CA ARG A 23 -33.36 -17.89 -46.43
C ARG A 23 -33.76 -18.72 -47.65
N SER A 24 -33.79 -20.04 -47.50
CA SER A 24 -34.56 -20.94 -48.36
C SER A 24 -34.64 -22.34 -47.73
N LEU A 25 -35.44 -22.47 -46.68
CA LEU A 25 -35.97 -23.78 -46.25
C LEU A 25 -37.45 -23.59 -45.89
N THR A 26 -38.24 -23.19 -46.89
CA THR A 26 -39.68 -23.44 -46.89
C THR A 26 -39.86 -24.92 -47.22
N VAL A 27 -39.92 -25.75 -46.19
CA VAL A 27 -40.37 -27.14 -46.32
C VAL A 27 -41.86 -27.08 -46.67
N SER A 28 -42.20 -27.40 -47.92
CA SER A 28 -43.59 -27.52 -48.34
C SER A 28 -44.21 -28.73 -47.64
N GLY A 29 -45.25 -28.47 -46.83
CA GLY A 29 -46.02 -29.51 -46.17
C GLY A 29 -46.83 -30.31 -47.18
N GLY A 30 -46.29 -31.45 -47.62
CA GLY A 30 -47.08 -32.54 -48.21
C GLY A 30 -47.55 -33.50 -47.12
N PRO A 31 -48.71 -34.17 -47.26
CA PRO A 31 -49.20 -35.14 -46.28
C PRO A 31 -48.27 -36.36 -46.23
N PHE A 32 -47.63 -36.57 -45.07
CA PHE A 32 -46.79 -37.72 -44.78
C PHE A 32 -47.67 -38.97 -44.62
N ARG A 33 -47.46 -39.99 -45.46
CA ARG A 33 -48.31 -41.19 -45.53
C ARG A 33 -47.56 -42.50 -45.32
N ASP A 34 -46.40 -42.47 -44.67
CA ASP A 34 -45.57 -43.67 -44.45
C ASP A 34 -44.81 -43.58 -43.11
N GLY A 35 -45.34 -44.24 -42.08
CA GLY A 35 -44.90 -44.10 -40.67
C GLY A 35 -43.46 -44.54 -40.39
N ASN A 36 -42.86 -45.36 -41.26
CA ASN A 36 -41.46 -45.75 -41.11
C ASN A 36 -40.48 -44.65 -41.54
N LYS A 37 -40.90 -43.68 -42.36
CA LYS A 37 -40.06 -42.53 -42.73
C LYS A 37 -40.06 -41.45 -41.66
N GLU A 38 -41.11 -41.35 -40.84
CA GLU A 38 -41.17 -40.38 -39.73
C GLU A 38 -40.14 -40.67 -38.64
N LEU A 39 -39.92 -41.94 -38.29
CA LEU A 39 -38.92 -42.33 -37.28
C LEU A 39 -37.50 -41.90 -37.69
N ASN A 40 -37.11 -42.14 -38.95
CA ASN A 40 -35.80 -41.73 -39.45
C ASN A 40 -35.64 -40.20 -39.50
N TYR A 41 -36.70 -39.46 -39.84
CA TYR A 41 -36.67 -37.99 -39.77
C TYR A 41 -36.53 -37.49 -38.33
N ILE A 42 -37.22 -38.08 -37.37
CA ILE A 42 -37.14 -37.69 -35.96
C ILE A 42 -35.74 -37.94 -35.40
N GLU A 43 -35.10 -39.06 -35.75
CA GLU A 43 -33.73 -39.35 -35.34
C GLU A 43 -32.71 -38.40 -35.97
N ASP A 44 -32.85 -38.06 -37.25
CA ASP A 44 -31.97 -37.11 -37.94
C ASP A 44 -32.12 -35.68 -37.35
N TRP A 45 -33.35 -35.28 -37.02
CA TRP A 45 -33.63 -34.01 -36.32
C TRP A 45 -33.06 -33.99 -34.90
N LYS A 46 -33.10 -35.10 -34.16
CA LYS A 46 -32.46 -35.20 -32.85
C LYS A 46 -30.94 -35.04 -32.97
N GLY A 47 -30.30 -35.72 -33.93
CA GLY A 47 -28.87 -35.59 -34.18
C GLY A 47 -28.47 -34.14 -34.52
N LEU A 48 -29.21 -33.49 -35.40
CA LEU A 48 -28.99 -32.07 -35.75
C LEU A 48 -29.22 -31.13 -34.57
N LEU A 49 -30.21 -31.40 -33.73
CA LEU A 49 -30.51 -30.61 -32.53
C LEU A 49 -29.40 -30.75 -31.48
N GLU A 50 -28.95 -31.97 -31.20
CA GLU A 50 -27.86 -32.25 -30.27
C GLU A 50 -26.53 -31.65 -30.75
N GLU A 51 -26.22 -31.75 -32.06
CA GLU A 51 -25.05 -31.11 -32.65
C GLU A 51 -25.12 -29.57 -32.52
N ARG A 52 -26.32 -28.99 -32.60
CA ARG A 52 -26.55 -27.54 -32.44
C ARG A 52 -26.46 -27.11 -30.98
N ILE A 53 -26.96 -27.91 -30.05
CA ILE A 53 -26.84 -27.71 -28.60
C ILE A 53 -25.36 -27.81 -28.18
N ALA A 54 -24.64 -28.84 -28.64
CA ALA A 54 -23.22 -29.01 -28.36
C ALA A 54 -22.38 -27.84 -28.91
N ARG A 55 -22.67 -27.38 -30.13
CA ARG A 55 -22.02 -26.18 -30.71
C ARG A 55 -22.35 -24.90 -29.95
N SER A 56 -23.59 -24.73 -29.50
CA SER A 56 -24.02 -23.59 -28.67
C SER A 56 -23.30 -23.58 -27.30
N HIS A 57 -23.14 -24.74 -26.67
CA HIS A 57 -22.37 -24.86 -25.43
C HIS A 57 -20.86 -24.62 -25.64
N HIS A 58 -20.32 -24.89 -26.82
CA HIS A 58 -18.93 -24.60 -27.14
C HIS A 58 -18.66 -23.09 -27.29
N SER A 59 -19.64 -22.33 -27.79
CA SER A 59 -19.58 -20.85 -27.93
C SER A 59 -19.61 -20.09 -26.59
N THR A 60 -19.96 -20.75 -25.48
CA THR A 60 -20.09 -20.13 -24.14
C THR A 60 -19.01 -20.57 -23.16
N LYS A 61 -18.04 -21.37 -23.60
CA LYS A 61 -16.86 -21.71 -22.79
C LYS A 61 -15.92 -20.51 -22.76
N THR A 62 -15.96 -19.75 -21.66
CA THR A 62 -14.98 -18.69 -21.39
C THR A 62 -13.75 -19.28 -20.72
N ILE A 63 -12.56 -18.84 -21.12
CA ILE A 63 -11.29 -19.26 -20.49
C ILE A 63 -11.22 -18.77 -19.03
N VAL A 64 -11.81 -17.60 -18.77
CA VAL A 64 -11.90 -17.00 -17.44
C VAL A 64 -13.35 -17.13 -16.95
N PRO A 65 -13.61 -17.89 -15.87
CA PRO A 65 -14.97 -18.15 -15.37
C PRO A 65 -15.77 -16.89 -15.04
N ALA A 66 -15.12 -15.84 -14.53
CA ALA A 66 -15.78 -14.58 -14.15
C ALA A 66 -16.51 -13.89 -15.33
N PHE A 67 -16.05 -14.08 -16.57
CA PHE A 67 -16.67 -13.45 -17.75
C PHE A 67 -17.80 -14.26 -18.36
N ARG A 68 -18.14 -15.43 -17.81
CA ARG A 68 -19.15 -16.34 -18.37
C ARG A 68 -20.53 -15.68 -18.46
N GLY A 69 -20.95 -14.98 -17.40
CA GLY A 69 -22.23 -14.27 -17.36
C GLY A 69 -22.33 -13.19 -18.43
N LEU A 70 -21.28 -12.38 -18.58
CA LEU A 70 -21.21 -11.32 -19.58
C LEU A 70 -21.23 -11.89 -21.02
N HIS A 71 -20.42 -12.91 -21.31
CA HIS A 71 -20.41 -13.55 -22.64
C HIS A 71 -21.76 -14.17 -23.00
N TYR A 72 -22.44 -14.78 -22.04
CA TYR A 72 -23.78 -15.32 -22.24
C TYR A 72 -24.79 -14.22 -22.59
N GLN A 73 -24.79 -13.11 -21.85
CA GLN A 73 -25.68 -11.97 -22.13
C GLN A 73 -25.38 -11.34 -23.51
N LEU A 74 -24.11 -11.15 -23.86
CA LEU A 74 -23.70 -10.61 -25.15
C LEU A 74 -24.10 -11.53 -26.31
N SER A 75 -23.90 -12.84 -26.15
CA SER A 75 -24.29 -13.83 -27.17
C SER A 75 -25.79 -13.90 -27.39
N ARG A 76 -26.60 -13.70 -26.34
CA ARG A 76 -28.07 -13.66 -26.48
C ARG A 76 -28.56 -12.36 -27.10
N LYS A 77 -27.98 -11.23 -26.68
CA LYS A 77 -28.44 -9.89 -27.08
C LYS A 77 -27.98 -9.50 -28.49
N TYR A 78 -26.80 -9.93 -28.90
CA TYR A 78 -26.17 -9.49 -30.15
C TYR A 78 -25.85 -10.68 -31.07
N HIS A 79 -26.62 -10.81 -32.15
CA HIS A 79 -26.45 -11.90 -33.13
C HIS A 79 -25.06 -11.92 -33.77
N TRP A 80 -24.48 -10.76 -34.04
CA TRP A 80 -23.11 -10.65 -34.59
C TRP A 80 -22.05 -11.22 -33.65
N TYR A 81 -22.26 -11.07 -32.34
CA TYR A 81 -21.35 -11.57 -31.31
C TYR A 81 -21.39 -13.10 -31.26
N HIS A 82 -22.60 -13.67 -31.31
CA HIS A 82 -22.77 -15.11 -31.41
C HIS A 82 -22.11 -15.67 -32.69
N GLN A 83 -22.33 -15.05 -33.86
CA GLN A 83 -21.69 -15.48 -35.09
C GLN A 83 -20.17 -15.36 -35.06
N TRP A 84 -19.64 -14.33 -34.40
CA TRP A 84 -18.20 -14.16 -34.22
C TRP A 84 -17.60 -15.33 -33.42
N HIS A 85 -18.28 -15.80 -32.37
CA HIS A 85 -17.86 -16.98 -31.59
C HIS A 85 -18.00 -18.31 -32.35
N MET A 86 -18.89 -18.37 -33.34
CA MET A 86 -19.04 -19.54 -34.21
C MET A 86 -18.01 -19.59 -35.36
N TRP A 87 -17.25 -18.50 -35.57
CA TRP A 87 -16.21 -18.45 -36.59
C TRP A 87 -15.03 -19.35 -36.23
N ARG A 88 -14.52 -20.15 -37.18
CA ARG A 88 -13.43 -21.13 -36.93
C ARG A 88 -12.13 -20.53 -36.35
N PHE A 89 -11.91 -19.23 -36.52
CA PHE A 89 -10.74 -18.51 -36.00
C PHE A 89 -11.04 -17.68 -34.75
N ALA A 90 -12.24 -17.82 -34.16
CA ALA A 90 -12.64 -17.07 -32.98
C ALA A 90 -11.69 -17.29 -31.81
N SER A 91 -11.26 -18.54 -31.57
CA SER A 91 -10.31 -18.88 -30.51
C SER A 91 -8.97 -18.17 -30.67
N LEU A 92 -8.41 -18.17 -31.89
CA LEU A 92 -7.16 -17.47 -32.21
C LEU A 92 -7.31 -15.94 -32.05
N ALA A 93 -8.44 -15.38 -32.46
CA ALA A 93 -8.72 -13.95 -32.29
C ALA A 93 -8.81 -13.56 -30.81
N HIS A 94 -9.48 -14.37 -29.97
CA HIS A 94 -9.52 -14.15 -28.51
C HIS A 94 -8.14 -14.21 -27.89
N ALA A 95 -7.34 -15.23 -28.21
CA ALA A 95 -6.00 -15.40 -27.68
C ALA A 95 -5.14 -14.17 -28.01
N THR A 96 -5.18 -13.70 -29.26
CA THR A 96 -4.43 -12.50 -29.69
C THR A 96 -4.90 -11.23 -28.97
N ILE A 97 -6.21 -11.02 -28.82
CA ILE A 97 -6.76 -9.86 -28.10
C ILE A 97 -6.37 -9.90 -26.62
N LEU A 98 -6.46 -11.07 -25.99
CA LEU A 98 -6.09 -11.27 -24.59
C LEU A 98 -4.59 -11.01 -24.37
N THR A 99 -3.72 -11.57 -25.21
CA THR A 99 -2.27 -11.34 -25.13
C THR A 99 -1.93 -9.86 -25.31
N ALA A 100 -2.57 -9.17 -26.27
CA ALA A 100 -2.38 -7.74 -26.47
C ALA A 100 -2.85 -6.90 -25.27
N ALA A 101 -3.99 -7.27 -24.65
CA ALA A 101 -4.50 -6.60 -23.47
C ALA A 101 -3.58 -6.79 -22.26
N ILE A 102 -3.07 -8.00 -22.03
CA ILE A 102 -2.10 -8.29 -20.97
C ILE A 102 -0.82 -7.49 -21.20
N ALA A 103 -0.25 -7.52 -22.41
CA ALA A 103 0.97 -6.77 -22.71
C ALA A 103 0.79 -5.25 -22.50
N ALA A 104 -0.34 -4.69 -22.93
CA ALA A 104 -0.67 -3.29 -22.70
C ALA A 104 -0.81 -2.98 -21.20
N GLY A 105 -1.49 -3.84 -20.44
CA GLY A 105 -1.64 -3.73 -18.99
C GLY A 105 -0.29 -3.78 -18.26
N THR A 106 0.61 -4.69 -18.63
CA THR A 106 1.95 -4.78 -18.06
C THR A 106 2.78 -3.54 -18.36
N VAL A 107 2.79 -3.04 -19.59
CA VAL A 107 3.52 -1.82 -19.96
C VAL A 107 2.98 -0.60 -19.21
N PHE A 108 1.66 -0.49 -19.08
CA PHE A 108 1.01 0.59 -18.34
C PHE A 108 1.32 0.51 -16.84
N GLY A 109 1.22 -0.69 -16.24
CA GLY A 109 1.57 -0.93 -14.84
C GLY A 109 3.03 -0.60 -14.54
N LEU A 110 3.96 -1.01 -15.40
CA LEU A 110 5.38 -0.65 -15.29
C LEU A 110 5.62 0.86 -15.39
N ARG A 111 4.90 1.56 -16.29
CA ARG A 111 5.00 3.03 -16.36
C ARG A 111 4.44 3.70 -15.10
N LEU A 112 3.33 3.22 -14.58
CA LEU A 112 2.76 3.73 -13.33
C LEU A 112 3.70 3.48 -12.14
N SER A 113 4.32 2.30 -12.06
CA SER A 113 5.25 2.01 -10.96
C SER A 113 6.50 2.89 -11.02
N ILE A 114 6.97 3.24 -12.23
CA ILE A 114 8.08 4.21 -12.42
C ILE A 114 7.65 5.64 -12.03
N LEU A 115 6.40 6.02 -12.28
CA LEU A 115 5.88 7.34 -11.92
C LEU A 115 5.58 7.48 -10.41
N GLN A 116 5.12 6.41 -9.76
CA GLN A 116 4.80 6.40 -8.33
C GLN A 116 6.04 6.26 -7.46
N ASN A 117 7.08 5.59 -7.96
CA ASN A 117 8.39 5.58 -7.34
C ASN A 117 9.36 6.33 -8.24
N PRO A 118 9.36 7.67 -8.26
CA PRO A 118 10.52 8.38 -8.76
C PRO A 118 11.66 7.94 -7.86
N VAL A 119 12.46 6.98 -8.32
CA VAL A 119 13.75 6.71 -7.73
C VAL A 119 14.46 8.04 -7.87
N GLN A 120 14.44 8.86 -6.82
CA GLN A 120 15.34 9.97 -6.69
C GLN A 120 16.70 9.31 -6.70
N SER A 121 17.29 9.18 -7.89
CA SER A 121 18.67 8.77 -8.00
C SER A 121 19.43 9.91 -7.36
N VAL A 122 19.75 9.75 -6.08
CA VAL A 122 20.72 10.59 -5.40
C VAL A 122 22.04 10.28 -6.08
N ARG A 123 22.30 10.97 -7.20
CA ARG A 123 23.62 10.99 -7.79
C ARG A 123 24.41 11.97 -6.95
N ALA A 124 25.44 11.47 -6.27
CA ALA A 124 26.51 12.33 -5.82
C ALA A 124 27.06 13.03 -7.06
N ASP A 125 26.88 14.35 -7.14
CA ASP A 125 27.52 15.15 -8.17
C ASP A 125 29.04 15.04 -7.96
N SER A 126 29.84 15.06 -9.03
CA SER A 126 31.30 14.92 -8.93
C SER A 126 31.97 16.15 -8.30
N GLY A 127 31.19 17.17 -7.95
CA GLY A 127 31.62 18.30 -7.12
C GLY A 127 31.67 17.90 -5.65
N SER A 128 32.84 17.45 -5.17
CA SER A 128 33.12 17.51 -3.73
C SER A 128 33.23 18.98 -3.34
N GLN A 129 32.28 19.47 -2.54
CA GLN A 129 32.34 20.79 -1.95
C GLN A 129 32.68 20.65 -0.48
N THR A 130 33.78 21.28 -0.05
CA THR A 130 34.10 21.38 1.37
C THR A 130 33.11 22.32 2.03
N ILE A 131 32.30 21.80 2.94
CA ILE A 131 31.39 22.58 3.75
C ILE A 131 32.19 23.16 4.93
N THR A 132 32.35 24.48 4.98
CA THR A 132 33.16 25.17 5.99
C THR A 132 32.36 26.09 6.90
N SER A 133 31.11 26.39 6.52
CA SER A 133 30.25 27.32 7.23
C SER A 133 28.79 26.84 7.26
N GLN A 134 27.99 27.43 8.15
CA GLN A 134 26.54 27.22 8.21
C GLN A 134 25.85 27.60 6.88
N ALA A 135 26.33 28.66 6.22
CA ALA A 135 25.81 29.08 4.93
C ALA A 135 26.04 28.03 3.82
N ASP A 136 27.15 27.28 3.89
CA ASP A 136 27.42 26.19 2.96
C ASP A 136 26.44 25.01 3.17
N TRP A 137 26.03 24.73 4.41
CA TRP A 137 25.00 23.73 4.73
C TRP A 137 23.61 24.15 4.24
N GLU A 138 23.30 25.44 4.31
CA GLU A 138 22.00 26.02 3.90
C GLU A 138 21.89 26.29 2.39
N ALA A 139 23.01 26.25 1.64
CA ALA A 139 23.04 26.52 0.21
C ALA A 139 22.31 25.47 -0.65
N GLY A 140 21.97 24.31 -0.09
CA GLY A 140 21.24 23.23 -0.76
C GLY A 140 19.76 23.16 -0.38
N SER A 141 18.97 22.43 -1.17
CA SER A 141 17.62 22.01 -0.77
C SER A 141 17.71 20.72 0.04
N GLY A 142 17.57 20.80 1.36
CA GLY A 142 17.45 19.64 2.23
C GLY A 142 15.98 19.27 2.46
N THR A 143 15.50 18.20 1.85
CA THR A 143 14.23 17.58 2.27
C THR A 143 14.50 16.81 3.56
N ASN A 144 13.71 17.04 4.62
CA ASN A 144 13.85 16.38 5.93
C ASN A 144 15.20 16.63 6.62
N VAL A 145 15.85 17.77 6.33
CA VAL A 145 17.08 18.18 7.02
C VAL A 145 16.88 19.59 7.58
N ASP A 146 16.88 19.70 8.89
CA ASP A 146 16.91 20.97 9.60
C ASP A 146 18.37 21.35 9.87
N THR A 147 18.83 22.33 9.11
CA THR A 147 20.14 22.96 9.30
C THR A 147 20.04 24.24 10.14
N THR A 148 18.84 24.78 10.36
CA THR A 148 18.65 26.15 10.86
C THR A 148 18.44 26.26 12.37
N SER A 149 17.80 25.27 13.01
CA SER A 149 17.42 25.37 14.42
C SER A 149 18.60 25.24 15.39
N SER A 150 19.72 24.67 14.93
CA SER A 150 20.92 24.43 15.74
C SER A 150 22.18 24.57 14.87
N PRO A 151 22.68 25.80 14.66
CA PRO A 151 23.85 26.05 13.83
C PRO A 151 25.06 25.21 14.23
N GLY A 152 25.70 24.57 13.25
CA GLY A 152 26.80 23.62 13.49
C GLY A 152 26.35 22.17 13.73
N SER A 153 25.05 21.90 13.77
CA SER A 153 24.51 20.53 13.77
C SER A 153 23.65 20.31 12.53
N LEU A 154 23.61 19.06 12.06
CA LEU A 154 22.68 18.65 11.02
C LEU A 154 21.68 17.71 11.68
N LYS A 155 20.44 18.19 11.79
CA LYS A 155 19.32 17.40 12.28
C LYS A 155 18.60 16.84 11.06
N ILE A 156 18.64 15.52 10.90
CA ILE A 156 17.75 14.88 9.92
C ILE A 156 16.39 14.80 10.60
N ASP A 157 15.48 15.66 10.17
CA ASP A 157 14.09 15.70 10.64
C ASP A 157 13.24 14.80 9.75
N ASP A 158 13.60 13.50 9.73
CA ASP A 158 12.87 12.47 9.00
C ASP A 158 11.65 12.00 9.81
N VAL A 159 10.83 12.97 10.23
CA VAL A 159 9.61 12.74 11.03
C VAL A 159 8.67 11.76 10.31
N LEU A 160 8.77 11.66 8.98
CA LEU A 160 7.98 10.78 8.15
C LEU A 160 8.39 9.29 8.23
N LEU A 161 9.60 8.95 8.68
CA LEU A 161 10.11 7.57 8.74
C LEU A 161 10.46 7.10 10.17
N GLY A 162 9.65 7.50 11.16
CA GLY A 162 9.75 6.95 12.52
C GLY A 162 9.84 5.41 12.51
N ILE A 163 10.52 4.83 13.50
CA ILE A 163 10.53 3.37 13.67
C ILE A 163 9.15 2.93 14.19
N LYS A 164 8.47 2.03 13.48
CA LYS A 164 7.22 1.39 13.95
C LYS A 164 7.53 0.58 15.20
N TYR A 165 6.81 0.83 16.29
CA TYR A 165 6.87 -0.02 17.48
C TYR A 165 6.18 -1.36 17.22
N ASP A 166 6.80 -2.46 17.66
CA ASP A 166 6.16 -3.78 17.66
C ASP A 166 5.20 -3.89 18.84
N LEU A 167 3.90 -3.89 18.55
CA LEU A 167 2.83 -3.95 19.54
C LEU A 167 2.38 -5.39 19.84
N SER A 168 2.91 -6.40 19.14
CA SER A 168 2.43 -7.80 19.21
C SER A 168 2.61 -8.47 20.57
N SER A 169 3.48 -7.92 21.42
CA SER A 169 3.71 -8.42 22.79
C SER A 169 2.85 -7.72 23.86
N GLY A 170 2.08 -6.71 23.48
CA GLY A 170 1.25 -5.95 24.41
C GLY A 170 0.03 -6.72 24.89
N VAL A 171 -0.47 -6.37 26.08
CA VAL A 171 -1.71 -6.92 26.62
C VAL A 171 -2.86 -5.99 26.24
N ILE A 172 -3.81 -6.52 25.46
CA ILE A 172 -4.94 -5.74 24.95
C ILE A 172 -6.17 -5.98 25.81
N THR A 173 -6.87 -4.90 26.16
CA THR A 173 -8.19 -4.91 26.79
C THR A 173 -9.11 -4.02 25.98
N SER A 174 -10.35 -4.45 25.76
CA SER A 174 -11.32 -3.66 25.02
C SER A 174 -12.72 -3.78 25.60
N ASP A 175 -13.54 -2.78 25.31
CA ASP A 175 -14.97 -2.78 25.57
C ASP A 175 -15.69 -2.29 24.29
N PRO A 176 -16.46 -3.15 23.61
CA PRO A 176 -16.72 -4.55 23.96
C PRO A 176 -15.47 -5.43 23.78
N SER A 177 -15.38 -6.51 24.58
CA SER A 177 -14.44 -7.60 24.31
C SER A 177 -15.09 -8.63 23.39
N LEU A 178 -14.44 -8.88 22.26
CA LEU A 178 -15.00 -9.61 21.11
C LEU A 178 -14.09 -10.74 20.63
N GLY A 179 -12.89 -10.89 21.18
CA GLY A 179 -11.93 -11.93 20.80
C GLY A 179 -11.18 -11.65 19.49
N ASN A 180 -11.36 -10.47 18.89
CA ASN A 180 -10.67 -9.98 17.69
C ASN A 180 -9.82 -8.73 17.97
N GLU A 181 -9.48 -8.47 19.23
CA GLU A 181 -8.81 -7.24 19.66
C GLU A 181 -7.42 -7.07 19.03
N SER A 182 -6.71 -8.17 18.74
CA SER A 182 -5.38 -8.15 18.11
C SER A 182 -5.40 -7.72 16.65
N ASN A 183 -6.55 -7.76 15.98
CA ASN A 183 -6.66 -7.38 14.57
C ASN A 183 -6.32 -5.91 14.34
N ALA A 184 -6.50 -5.05 15.34
CA ALA A 184 -6.17 -3.62 15.24
C ALA A 184 -4.66 -3.33 15.20
N ILE A 185 -3.78 -4.34 15.35
CA ILE A 185 -2.31 -4.14 15.36
C ILE A 185 -1.57 -5.22 14.58
N ASP A 186 -2.28 -5.96 13.72
CA ASP A 186 -1.70 -7.12 13.01
C ASP A 186 -1.02 -6.73 11.67
N GLY A 187 -1.10 -5.46 11.27
CA GLY A 187 -0.53 -4.95 10.03
C GLY A 187 -1.41 -5.23 8.80
N ASN A 188 -2.64 -5.68 8.99
CA ASN A 188 -3.58 -6.00 7.93
C ASN A 188 -4.84 -5.13 8.04
N TYR A 189 -4.87 -4.04 7.28
CA TYR A 189 -6.00 -3.11 7.14
C TYR A 189 -7.32 -3.71 6.60
N LEU A 190 -7.38 -5.03 6.35
CA LEU A 190 -8.62 -5.74 5.99
C LEU A 190 -9.25 -6.48 7.17
N THR A 191 -8.54 -6.57 8.30
CA THR A 191 -9.01 -7.11 9.56
C THR A 191 -9.23 -5.97 10.53
N TYR A 192 -10.14 -6.16 11.50
CA TYR A 192 -10.48 -5.11 12.43
C TYR A 192 -10.89 -5.66 13.79
N TRP A 193 -10.72 -4.84 14.82
CA TRP A 193 -11.40 -4.96 16.09
C TRP A 193 -12.72 -4.21 16.04
N GLY A 194 -13.78 -4.79 16.60
CA GLY A 194 -15.12 -4.21 16.58
C GLY A 194 -16.19 -5.25 16.25
N PRO A 195 -17.47 -4.96 16.50
CA PRO A 195 -18.56 -5.88 16.24
C PRO A 195 -18.67 -6.19 14.74
N VAL A 196 -18.56 -7.47 14.39
CA VAL A 196 -18.43 -7.98 13.00
C VAL A 196 -19.73 -7.87 12.18
N THR A 197 -20.79 -7.22 12.67
CA THR A 197 -22.11 -7.38 12.05
C THR A 197 -23.05 -6.19 12.24
N ASP A 198 -23.88 -5.95 11.21
CA ASP A 198 -25.13 -5.17 11.21
C ASP A 198 -26.17 -5.63 12.27
N VAL A 199 -25.82 -6.59 13.13
CA VAL A 199 -26.69 -7.07 14.20
C VAL A 199 -26.53 -6.09 15.37
N PRO A 200 -27.57 -5.28 15.67
CA PRO A 200 -27.52 -4.37 16.80
C PRO A 200 -27.21 -5.17 18.06
N VAL A 201 -26.06 -4.89 18.67
CA VAL A 201 -25.67 -5.47 19.95
C VAL A 201 -26.64 -4.91 21.00
N THR A 202 -27.71 -5.64 21.26
CA THR A 202 -28.70 -5.28 22.27
C THR A 202 -28.03 -5.31 23.64
N GLY A 203 -27.93 -4.14 24.27
CA GLY A 203 -27.27 -3.98 25.58
C GLY A 203 -25.85 -3.41 25.54
N SER A 204 -25.33 -3.03 24.37
CA SER A 204 -24.08 -2.26 24.34
C SER A 204 -24.32 -0.89 25.00
N PRO A 205 -23.54 -0.50 26.03
CA PRO A 205 -23.66 0.81 26.64
C PRO A 205 -23.52 1.87 25.55
N SER A 206 -24.52 2.73 25.46
CA SER A 206 -24.63 3.76 24.44
C SER A 206 -23.35 4.61 24.38
N GLY A 207 -22.62 4.50 23.28
CA GLY A 207 -21.93 5.64 22.69
C GLY A 207 -20.42 5.54 22.50
N MET A 208 -19.71 4.60 23.14
CA MET A 208 -18.25 4.57 23.06
C MET A 208 -17.67 3.15 23.09
N ASN A 209 -16.90 2.79 22.07
CA ASN A 209 -16.06 1.60 22.10
C ASN A 209 -14.65 2.03 22.54
N ASN A 210 -14.01 1.27 23.43
CA ASN A 210 -12.62 1.50 23.82
C ASN A 210 -11.73 0.30 23.49
N TRP A 211 -10.55 0.59 22.97
CA TRP A 211 -9.47 -0.37 22.75
C TRP A 211 -8.23 0.15 23.45
N THR A 212 -7.65 -0.64 24.34
CA THR A 212 -6.50 -0.24 25.15
C THR A 212 -5.40 -1.31 25.06
N ILE A 213 -4.16 -0.88 24.91
CA ILE A 213 -2.98 -1.76 24.95
C ILE A 213 -2.01 -1.34 26.05
N ASP A 214 -1.56 -2.30 26.85
CA ASP A 214 -0.39 -2.19 27.73
C ASP A 214 0.84 -2.74 27.02
N ILE A 215 1.79 -1.87 26.68
CA ILE A 215 3.01 -2.21 25.92
C ILE A 215 4.11 -2.77 26.85
N GLY A 216 3.88 -2.81 28.17
CA GLY A 216 4.81 -3.33 29.17
C GLY A 216 5.90 -2.34 29.61
N SER A 217 6.28 -1.39 28.75
CA SER A 217 7.21 -0.30 29.04
C SER A 217 6.77 1.01 28.41
N GLN A 218 7.27 2.14 28.92
CA GLN A 218 7.05 3.44 28.30
C GLN A 218 7.73 3.53 26.93
N ILE A 219 7.00 4.06 25.95
CA ILE A 219 7.53 4.35 24.61
C ILE A 219 7.29 5.82 24.27
N SER A 220 8.20 6.43 23.51
CA SER A 220 8.08 7.82 23.04
C SER A 220 7.55 7.83 21.61
N VAL A 221 6.34 8.32 21.42
CA VAL A 221 5.61 8.36 20.15
C VAL A 221 5.47 9.80 19.69
N GLY A 222 5.73 10.07 18.43
CA GLY A 222 5.40 11.37 17.82
C GLY A 222 4.59 11.27 16.54
N ARG A 223 4.32 10.06 16.07
CA ARG A 223 3.45 9.80 14.92
C ARG A 223 2.59 8.56 15.18
N VAL A 224 1.33 8.64 14.80
CA VAL A 224 0.36 7.56 14.89
C VAL A 224 -0.27 7.38 13.52
N VAL A 225 -0.35 6.15 13.03
CA VAL A 225 -1.14 5.82 11.84
C VAL A 225 -2.31 4.97 12.28
N THR A 226 -3.51 5.28 11.84
CA THR A 226 -4.70 4.51 12.24
C THR A 226 -5.79 4.53 11.18
N GLU A 227 -6.55 3.45 11.07
CA GLU A 227 -7.75 3.37 10.24
C GLU A 227 -8.91 2.85 11.10
N TYR A 228 -10.08 3.44 10.92
CA TYR A 228 -11.29 3.07 11.65
C TYR A 228 -12.54 3.28 10.78
N GLU A 229 -13.56 2.47 11.00
CA GLU A 229 -14.85 2.55 10.30
C GLU A 229 -16.02 2.73 11.27
N GLY A 230 -17.16 3.21 10.76
CA GLY A 230 -18.44 3.19 11.46
C GLY A 230 -18.63 4.08 12.69
N GLY A 231 -17.68 4.97 13.02
CA GLY A 231 -17.77 5.98 14.09
C GLY A 231 -17.51 7.41 13.59
N GLU A 232 -18.00 8.43 14.29
CA GLU A 232 -17.79 9.84 13.93
C GLU A 232 -16.62 10.50 14.64
N ASP A 233 -16.21 10.00 15.80
CA ASP A 233 -15.10 10.61 16.53
C ASP A 233 -14.06 9.54 16.89
N LEU A 234 -12.79 9.90 16.73
CA LEU A 234 -11.64 9.14 17.19
C LEU A 234 -10.88 9.98 18.20
N ARG A 235 -10.65 9.43 19.40
CA ARG A 235 -9.72 9.98 20.38
C ARG A 235 -8.62 9.00 20.66
N LEU A 236 -7.40 9.51 20.66
CA LEU A 236 -6.22 8.79 21.10
C LEU A 236 -5.76 9.38 22.43
N SER A 237 -5.55 8.51 23.41
CA SER A 237 -5.10 8.88 24.74
C SER A 237 -3.93 8.00 25.19
N GLY A 238 -3.04 8.58 26.00
CA GLY A 238 -1.91 7.88 26.61
C GLY A 238 -2.01 7.86 28.14
N SER A 239 -1.45 6.82 28.77
CA SER A 239 -1.35 6.74 30.24
C SER A 239 -0.07 6.02 30.68
N ASN A 240 0.41 6.34 31.88
CA ASN A 240 1.53 5.65 32.52
C ASN A 240 1.10 4.68 33.64
N ASP A 241 -0.15 4.77 34.09
CA ASP A 241 -0.70 3.97 35.18
C ASP A 241 -1.97 3.19 34.80
N GLY A 242 -2.47 3.39 33.57
CA GLY A 242 -3.69 2.74 33.06
C GLY A 242 -5.00 3.35 33.56
N SER A 243 -4.93 4.41 34.37
CA SER A 243 -6.07 5.02 35.06
C SER A 243 -6.24 6.52 34.79
N ASN A 244 -5.13 7.26 34.71
CA ASN A 244 -5.09 8.69 34.37
C ASN A 244 -4.69 8.83 32.90
N TRP A 245 -5.60 9.37 32.08
CA TRP A 245 -5.47 9.41 30.63
C TRP A 245 -5.29 10.84 30.14
N ASP A 246 -4.22 11.07 29.39
CA ASP A 246 -3.96 12.32 28.69
C ASP A 246 -4.40 12.17 27.23
N VAL A 247 -5.24 13.08 26.75
CA VAL A 247 -5.65 13.11 25.34
C VAL A 247 -4.50 13.64 24.49
N VAL A 248 -3.99 12.80 23.58
CA VAL A 248 -2.90 13.18 22.67
C VAL A 248 -3.41 13.62 21.29
N TYR A 249 -4.60 13.17 20.92
CA TYR A 249 -5.26 13.54 19.67
C TYR A 249 -6.77 13.35 19.79
N ASP A 250 -7.54 14.27 19.19
CA ASP A 250 -9.00 14.26 19.19
C ASP A 250 -9.47 14.69 17.80
N PHE A 251 -10.17 13.80 17.09
CA PHE A 251 -10.71 14.06 15.76
C PHE A 251 -12.22 13.93 15.78
N LEU A 252 -12.87 14.97 15.25
CA LEU A 252 -14.32 15.05 15.11
C LEU A 252 -14.64 15.06 13.61
N GLY A 253 -15.10 13.93 13.07
CA GLY A 253 -15.41 13.83 11.65
C GLY A 253 -15.64 12.41 11.12
N PRO A 254 -16.36 12.28 9.99
CA PRO A 254 -16.77 10.99 9.48
C PRO A 254 -15.59 10.05 9.17
N PRO A 255 -15.75 8.74 9.39
CA PRO A 255 -14.72 7.74 9.12
C PRO A 255 -14.63 7.56 7.60
N SER A 256 -13.43 7.61 7.01
CA SER A 256 -13.29 7.14 5.61
C SER A 256 -11.87 6.88 5.12
N GLN A 257 -10.82 7.08 5.92
CA GLN A 257 -9.44 7.02 5.42
C GLN A 257 -8.45 6.60 6.52
N VAL A 258 -7.30 6.08 6.09
CA VAL A 258 -6.10 5.99 6.92
C VAL A 258 -5.70 7.40 7.38
N PHE A 259 -5.67 7.60 8.70
CA PHE A 259 -5.20 8.82 9.34
C PHE A 259 -3.71 8.68 9.64
N ASP A 260 -2.90 9.54 9.03
CA ASP A 260 -1.49 9.71 9.35
C ASP A 260 -1.32 10.96 10.23
N ILE A 261 -1.16 10.75 11.53
CA ILE A 261 -1.25 11.77 12.56
C ILE A 261 0.16 12.06 13.10
N THR A 262 0.68 13.25 12.82
CA THR A 262 1.84 13.80 13.54
C THR A 262 1.39 14.48 14.82
N LEU A 263 1.87 14.01 15.97
CA LEU A 263 1.52 14.59 17.27
C LEU A 263 2.22 15.95 17.44
N GLY A 264 1.54 16.92 18.04
CA GLY A 264 2.11 18.25 18.29
C GLY A 264 3.29 18.26 19.27
N SER A 265 3.46 17.18 20.04
CA SER A 265 4.61 16.94 20.91
C SER A 265 4.83 15.43 21.09
N VAL A 266 6.05 15.05 21.48
CA VAL A 266 6.39 13.65 21.75
C VAL A 266 5.65 13.17 23.00
N ALA A 267 4.74 12.24 22.83
CA ALA A 267 3.96 11.61 23.89
C ALA A 267 4.71 10.38 24.42
N THR A 268 4.97 10.30 25.73
CA THR A 268 5.69 9.17 26.35
C THR A 268 4.82 8.44 27.34
N TYR A 269 4.31 7.28 26.94
CA TYR A 269 3.31 6.50 27.69
C TYR A 269 3.56 5.00 27.57
N ARG A 270 3.10 4.25 28.56
CA ARG A 270 3.09 2.77 28.57
C ARG A 270 1.78 2.21 28.03
N TYR A 271 0.68 2.85 28.37
CA TYR A 271 -0.66 2.48 27.94
C TYR A 271 -1.14 3.42 26.85
N TRP A 272 -1.76 2.85 25.83
CA TRP A 272 -2.35 3.60 24.72
C TRP A 272 -3.80 3.16 24.55
N ARG A 273 -4.68 4.13 24.29
CA ARG A 273 -6.11 3.91 24.13
C ARG A 273 -6.64 4.62 22.90
N ALA A 274 -7.41 3.89 22.11
CA ALA A 274 -8.28 4.42 21.07
C ALA A 274 -9.73 4.35 21.56
N GLU A 275 -10.42 5.48 21.52
CA GLU A 275 -11.83 5.60 21.86
C GLU A 275 -12.58 6.02 20.58
N LEU A 276 -13.62 5.28 20.24
CA LEU A 276 -14.46 5.51 19.08
C LEU A 276 -15.86 5.89 19.55
N TRP A 277 -16.40 7.02 19.08
CA TRP A 277 -17.78 7.42 19.34
C TRP A 277 -18.61 7.42 18.07
N ALA A 278 -19.85 6.96 18.19
CA ALA A 278 -20.88 7.21 17.20
C ALA A 278 -21.53 8.55 17.56
N ALA A 279 -21.68 9.47 16.61
CA ALA A 279 -22.49 10.64 16.94
C ALA A 279 -23.94 10.22 17.16
N CYS A 280 -24.59 11.01 17.99
CA CYS A 280 -25.92 10.73 18.46
C CYS A 280 -26.89 10.55 17.29
N CYS A 281 -27.92 9.73 17.52
CA CYS A 281 -29.06 9.40 16.67
C CYS A 281 -28.88 8.56 15.39
N GLU A 282 -27.66 8.27 14.96
CA GLU A 282 -27.40 7.22 13.97
C GLU A 282 -27.45 5.85 14.69
N ALA A 283 -27.94 4.79 14.02
CA ALA A 283 -28.10 3.44 14.59
C ALA A 283 -26.79 2.94 15.26
N PRO A 284 -26.78 1.87 16.08
CA PRO A 284 -25.53 1.30 16.62
C PRO A 284 -24.69 0.73 15.47
N TYR A 285 -24.04 1.61 14.72
CA TYR A 285 -23.16 1.29 13.65
C TYR A 285 -21.94 0.60 14.23
N THR A 286 -21.43 -0.33 13.44
CA THR A 286 -20.26 -1.14 13.70
C THR A 286 -19.03 -0.23 13.73
N MET A 287 -18.75 0.39 14.87
CA MET A 287 -17.49 1.09 15.07
C MET A 287 -16.37 0.06 15.14
N SER A 288 -15.42 0.14 14.22
CA SER A 288 -14.26 -0.74 14.17
C SER A 288 -12.96 0.06 14.16
N LEU A 289 -11.92 -0.50 14.78
CA LEU A 289 -10.55 -0.07 14.63
C LEU A 289 -9.85 -1.11 13.76
N ASP A 290 -9.47 -0.70 12.56
CA ASP A 290 -8.93 -1.59 11.55
C ASP A 290 -7.42 -1.75 11.77
N GLU A 291 -6.71 -0.65 11.98
CA GLU A 291 -5.28 -0.67 12.32
C GLU A 291 -4.91 0.52 13.23
N LEU A 292 -3.94 0.30 14.12
CA LEU A 292 -3.27 1.30 14.95
C LEU A 292 -1.76 1.00 14.96
N GLU A 293 -0.99 1.96 14.48
CA GLU A 293 0.47 1.89 14.44
C GLU A 293 1.05 3.07 15.20
N LEU A 294 1.99 2.79 16.10
CA LEU A 294 2.72 3.81 16.86
C LEU A 294 4.14 3.93 16.31
N TYR A 295 4.59 5.15 16.05
CA TYR A 295 5.89 5.43 15.48
C TYR A 295 6.73 6.30 16.44
N SER A 296 7.97 5.88 16.66
CA SER A 296 8.94 6.66 17.42
C SER A 296 9.26 7.97 16.72
N VAL A 297 9.62 9.01 17.47
CA VAL A 297 10.41 10.11 16.90
C VAL A 297 11.86 9.67 16.72
N SER A 298 12.24 9.34 15.49
CA SER A 298 13.64 9.19 15.15
C SER A 298 14.24 10.57 14.90
N SER A 299 14.77 11.21 15.93
CA SER A 299 15.70 12.32 15.73
C SER A 299 17.12 11.74 15.66
N ALA A 300 17.64 11.55 14.45
CA ALA A 300 19.07 11.32 14.29
C ALA A 300 19.78 12.67 14.34
N SER A 301 20.34 13.03 15.50
CA SER A 301 21.28 14.14 15.58
C SER A 301 22.63 13.65 15.05
N SER A 302 22.98 14.01 13.81
CA SER A 302 24.38 13.91 13.41
C SER A 302 25.11 15.07 14.06
N ILE A 303 25.94 14.75 15.04
CA ILE A 303 26.88 15.72 15.58
C ILE A 303 27.94 15.88 14.50
N SER A 304 27.86 16.97 13.72
CA SER A 304 28.94 17.31 12.80
C SER A 304 30.23 17.42 13.61
N SER A 305 31.35 17.02 13.02
CA SER A 305 32.69 17.01 13.63
C SER A 305 33.18 18.35 14.20
N SER A 306 32.38 19.42 14.09
CA SER A 306 32.58 20.68 14.81
C SER A 306 32.31 20.56 16.31
N THR A 307 31.54 19.56 16.76
CA THR A 307 31.64 19.09 18.16
C THR A 307 32.81 18.11 18.20
N GLN A 308 33.99 18.68 18.03
CA GLN A 308 35.24 18.11 18.50
C GLN A 308 35.02 17.59 19.92
N LEU A 309 35.76 16.56 20.30
CA LEU A 309 36.13 16.29 21.70
C LEU A 309 36.98 17.47 22.23
N ASP A 310 36.47 18.70 22.15
CA ASP A 310 37.04 19.89 22.75
C ASP A 310 36.48 19.99 24.16
N GLY A 311 37.01 19.09 25.01
CA GLY A 311 37.25 19.40 26.41
C GLY A 311 36.05 19.68 27.30
N THR A 312 34.91 19.00 27.13
CA THR A 312 34.00 18.84 28.27
C THR A 312 34.64 17.89 29.28
N SER A 313 34.49 18.20 30.57
CA SER A 313 35.08 17.44 31.69
C SER A 313 34.76 15.95 31.57
N GLY A 314 35.80 15.10 31.57
CA GLY A 314 35.65 13.65 31.38
C GLY A 314 36.47 13.04 30.23
N ILE A 315 37.47 13.76 29.71
CA ILE A 315 38.37 13.25 28.67
C ILE A 315 39.03 11.96 29.15
N GLN A 316 38.70 10.85 28.50
CA GLN A 316 39.51 9.64 28.60
C GLN A 316 40.83 9.90 27.85
N GLN A 317 41.96 9.75 28.52
CA GLN A 317 43.26 9.74 27.86
C GLN A 317 43.34 8.46 27.03
N TRP A 318 43.43 8.61 25.71
CA TRP A 318 43.68 7.48 24.81
C TRP A 318 45.16 7.50 24.43
N THR A 319 45.93 6.52 24.89
CA THR A 319 47.30 6.30 24.40
C THR A 319 47.31 5.72 22.99
N THR A 320 46.21 5.10 22.57
CA THR A 320 46.01 4.49 21.26
C THR A 320 44.57 4.66 20.80
N PHE A 321 44.37 5.11 19.56
CA PHE A 321 43.07 5.18 18.90
C PHE A 321 43.11 4.26 17.68
N VAL A 322 42.29 3.20 17.69
CA VAL A 322 42.11 2.29 16.56
C VAL A 322 40.61 2.28 16.26
N PRO A 323 40.14 3.01 15.22
CA PRO A 323 38.73 2.97 14.87
C PRO A 323 38.38 1.59 14.32
N SER A 324 37.25 1.04 14.75
CA SER A 324 36.80 -0.31 14.41
C SER A 324 35.53 -0.35 13.53
N GLY A 325 35.15 0.80 12.96
CA GLY A 325 33.95 0.92 12.13
C GLY A 325 34.19 0.59 10.66
N THR A 326 33.20 0.01 10.00
CA THR A 326 33.18 -0.13 8.54
C THR A 326 32.91 1.24 7.92
N ILE A 327 33.79 1.70 7.04
CA ILE A 327 33.58 2.94 6.28
C ILE A 327 32.69 2.60 5.08
N PRO A 328 31.51 3.24 4.90
CA PRO A 328 30.67 3.02 3.72
C PRO A 328 31.45 3.29 2.42
N ALA A 329 31.14 2.52 1.38
CA ALA A 329 31.78 2.69 0.08
C ALA A 329 31.61 4.14 -0.43
N ASN A 330 32.67 4.69 -1.03
CA ASN A 330 32.74 6.08 -1.53
C ASN A 330 32.63 7.17 -0.45
N THR A 331 32.91 6.85 0.80
CA THR A 331 33.07 7.85 1.88
C THR A 331 34.50 7.84 2.39
N SER A 332 34.98 8.99 2.90
CA SER A 332 36.27 9.12 3.56
C SER A 332 36.07 9.70 4.95
N ILE A 333 36.67 9.05 5.95
CA ILE A 333 36.74 9.58 7.31
C ILE A 333 38.18 10.01 7.56
N ASP A 334 38.34 11.27 7.90
CA ASP A 334 39.62 11.88 8.23
C ASP A 334 39.72 12.10 9.73
N PHE A 335 40.87 11.75 10.32
CA PHE A 335 41.14 12.00 11.73
C PHE A 335 42.22 13.08 11.89
N ARG A 336 42.06 13.91 12.93
CA ARG A 336 43.08 14.84 13.41
C ARG A 336 43.28 14.61 14.90
N PHE A 337 44.51 14.76 15.36
CA PHE A 337 44.89 14.57 16.75
C PHE A 337 45.53 15.84 17.28
N ARG A 338 45.43 16.09 18.57
CA ARG A 338 46.28 17.05 19.29
C ARG A 338 46.56 16.49 20.68
N THR A 339 47.70 16.85 21.24
CA THR A 339 48.11 16.39 22.56
C THR A 339 48.08 17.54 23.55
N SER A 340 47.89 17.21 24.83
CA SER A 340 48.01 18.12 25.95
C SER A 340 48.77 17.42 27.06
N ALA A 341 49.71 18.12 27.70
CA ALA A 341 50.50 17.57 28.80
C ALA A 341 49.78 17.68 30.15
N ASP A 342 48.84 18.61 30.27
CA ASP A 342 48.19 19.04 31.51
C ASP A 342 46.65 18.96 31.43
N SER A 343 46.10 18.44 30.32
CA SER A 343 44.66 18.43 29.97
C SER A 343 44.00 19.81 29.80
N THR A 344 44.75 20.90 29.99
CA THR A 344 44.26 22.28 29.93
C THR A 344 44.85 23.08 28.77
N THR A 345 46.10 22.80 28.43
CA THR A 345 46.87 23.44 27.36
C THR A 345 47.04 22.44 26.21
N TRP A 346 46.37 22.69 25.10
CA TRP A 346 46.38 21.81 23.94
C TRP A 346 47.32 22.34 22.86
N GLY A 347 48.13 21.45 22.27
CA GLY A 347 48.94 21.77 21.09
C GLY A 347 48.10 21.98 19.83
N SER A 348 48.76 22.34 18.73
CA SER A 348 48.10 22.42 17.43
C SER A 348 47.61 21.06 16.96
N TRP A 349 46.51 21.06 16.22
CA TRP A 349 46.00 19.88 15.53
C TRP A 349 47.02 19.37 14.48
N THR A 350 47.20 18.05 14.40
CA THR A 350 47.92 17.40 13.31
C THR A 350 47.25 17.70 11.96
N ALA A 351 47.96 17.43 10.87
CA ALA A 351 47.34 17.36 9.55
C ALA A 351 46.22 16.31 9.55
N SER A 352 45.20 16.56 8.73
CA SER A 352 44.16 15.57 8.42
C SER A 352 44.82 14.32 7.84
N THR A 353 44.61 13.18 8.46
CA THR A 353 45.09 11.90 7.93
C THR A 353 43.88 11.07 7.53
N PRO A 354 43.66 10.78 6.24
CA PRO A 354 42.59 9.90 5.81
C PRO A 354 42.81 8.52 6.41
N TYR A 355 41.77 7.96 7.03
CA TYR A 355 41.84 6.59 7.51
C TYR A 355 41.80 5.64 6.32
N SER A 356 42.97 5.15 5.94
CA SER A 356 43.14 4.20 4.83
C SER A 356 43.10 2.74 5.28
N GLY A 357 42.56 2.45 6.47
CA GLY A 357 42.41 1.09 6.97
C GLY A 357 41.45 0.31 6.08
N SER A 358 41.99 -0.40 5.10
CA SER A 358 41.30 -1.52 4.48
C SER A 358 41.06 -2.58 5.55
N ILE A 359 39.81 -2.98 5.74
CA ILE A 359 39.47 -4.26 6.38
C ILE A 359 39.63 -5.36 5.34
#